data_AF-A0A8K0CFA3-F1
#
_entry.id   AF-A0A8K0CFA3-F1
#
_cell.length_a   1.000
_cell.length_b   1.000
_cell.length_c   1.000
_cell.angle_alpha   90.00
_cell.angle_beta   90.00
_cell.angle_gamma   90.00
#
_symmetry.space_group_name_H-M   'P 1'
#
loop_
_entity.id
_entity.type
_entity.pdbx_description
1 polymer ?
#
loop_
_entity_poly.entity_id
_entity_poly.type
_entity_poly.pdbx_seq_one_letter_code
_entity_poly.pdbx_strand_id
1 'polypeptide(L)'
;MNCPRNLREDKAVKVLNVSVNLEVTVEPQDTRSCSTSLELSRALTAARNITISARTVRKRLNEGELDSRRPAIATLLTREHRVTRLRFAREHVNWAIDDWKQVLFSDETRVNLKSPDRRQQVWRRRHISAPMNLRELEQVVLAEWENIPQETIHNLIDSMPTRMEAVIRVRGGSTRY
;
A
#
# COMPACT_ATOMS: atom_id res chain seq x y z
N MET A 1 41.27 -58.35 13.91
CA MET A 1 42.34 -57.74 14.71
C MET A 1 41.70 -56.91 15.82
N ASN A 2 41.92 -57.34 17.06
CA ASN A 2 41.75 -56.70 18.37
C ASN A 2 40.64 -55.65 18.62
N CYS A 3 39.68 -56.05 19.48
CA CYS A 3 39.10 -55.22 20.56
C CYS A 3 40.18 -55.00 21.68
N PRO A 4 40.10 -54.01 22.63
CA PRO A 4 38.94 -53.77 23.51
C PRO A 4 38.71 -52.32 24.05
N ARG A 5 37.63 -52.25 24.85
CA ARG A 5 37.10 -51.20 25.74
C ARG A 5 38.12 -50.31 26.48
N ASN A 6 37.68 -49.09 26.80
CA ASN A 6 37.73 -48.59 28.18
C ASN A 6 36.55 -47.65 28.48
N LEU A 7 35.85 -47.96 29.57
CA LEU A 7 34.94 -47.10 30.34
C LEU A 7 35.76 -46.23 31.29
N ARG A 8 35.35 -44.98 31.55
CA ARG A 8 35.41 -44.33 32.87
C ARG A 8 34.63 -43.00 32.88
N GLU A 9 33.47 -43.06 33.51
CA GLU A 9 32.88 -42.19 34.53
C GLU A 9 33.13 -40.66 34.53
N ASP A 10 31.98 -39.97 34.49
CA ASP A 10 31.56 -38.78 35.24
C ASP A 10 32.45 -37.54 35.35
N LYS A 11 31.90 -36.44 34.83
CA LYS A 11 31.58 -35.26 35.65
C LYS A 11 30.51 -34.41 34.97
N ALA A 12 29.41 -34.24 35.69
CA ALA A 12 28.35 -33.29 35.40
C ALA A 12 28.91 -31.89 35.15
N VAL A 13 28.64 -31.33 33.98
CA VAL A 13 28.69 -29.89 33.79
C VAL A 13 27.30 -29.47 33.36
N LYS A 14 26.62 -28.78 34.27
CA LYS A 14 25.36 -28.09 34.07
C LYS A 14 25.50 -27.19 32.84
N VAL A 15 24.92 -27.58 31.72
CA VAL A 15 24.62 -26.61 30.66
C VAL A 15 23.15 -26.27 30.83
N LEU A 16 22.97 -25.09 31.41
CA LEU A 16 21.71 -24.45 31.70
C LEU A 16 20.80 -24.53 30.48
N ASN A 17 19.61 -25.08 30.70
CA ASN A 17 18.48 -24.92 29.83
C ASN A 17 18.11 -23.44 29.85
N VAL A 18 18.73 -22.65 28.97
CA VAL A 18 18.29 -21.28 28.69
C VAL A 18 17.49 -21.35 27.41
N SER A 19 16.19 -21.58 27.58
CA SER A 19 15.18 -21.20 26.60
C SER A 19 15.35 -19.69 26.37
N VAL A 20 16.06 -19.32 25.31
CA VAL A 20 15.97 -17.96 24.79
C VAL A 20 14.75 -17.95 23.88
N ASN A 21 13.58 -17.82 24.50
CA ASN A 21 12.41 -17.28 23.82
C ASN A 21 12.75 -15.83 23.48
N LEU A 22 13.34 -15.61 22.31
CA LEU A 22 13.44 -14.27 21.74
C LEU A 22 12.09 -14.00 21.06
N GLU A 23 11.08 -13.67 21.86
CA GLU A 23 9.94 -12.90 21.38
C GLU A 23 10.48 -11.55 20.91
N VAL A 24 10.89 -11.50 19.64
CA VAL A 24 11.09 -10.22 18.97
C VAL A 24 9.70 -9.71 18.66
N THR A 25 9.15 -8.92 19.58
CA THR A 25 8.08 -7.97 19.29
C THR A 25 8.62 -7.01 18.24
N VAL A 26 8.38 -7.33 16.97
CA VAL A 26 8.57 -6.38 15.87
C VAL A 26 7.43 -5.38 15.97
N GLU A 27 7.66 -4.29 16.70
CA GLU A 27 6.90 -3.05 16.54
C GLU A 27 6.73 -2.77 15.04
N PRO A 28 5.51 -2.49 14.53
CA PRO A 28 5.26 -2.24 13.12
C PRO A 28 5.84 -0.87 12.74
N GLN A 29 7.16 -0.82 12.56
CA GLN A 29 7.87 0.35 12.07
C GLN A 29 7.58 0.50 10.57
N ASP A 30 6.88 1.59 10.23
CA ASP A 30 6.69 2.19 8.91
C ASP A 30 6.65 1.23 7.71
N THR A 31 5.44 0.78 7.35
CA THR A 31 5.12 0.14 6.05
C THR A 31 5.24 1.09 4.84
N ARG A 32 5.89 2.24 5.01
CA ARG A 32 6.16 3.24 3.95
C ARG A 32 7.50 3.05 3.26
N SER A 33 8.36 2.14 3.74
CA SER A 33 9.63 1.85 3.08
C SER A 33 9.41 0.97 1.85
N CYS A 34 9.58 1.54 0.64
CA CYS A 34 9.50 0.82 -0.62
C CYS A 34 10.92 0.48 -1.07
N SER A 35 11.39 -0.74 -0.76
CA SER A 35 12.71 -1.21 -1.19
C SER A 35 12.62 -2.10 -2.43
N THR A 36 13.50 -1.88 -3.40
CA THR A 36 13.56 -2.73 -4.60
C THR A 36 14.11 -4.12 -4.28
N SER A 37 13.83 -5.13 -5.14
CA SER A 37 14.41 -6.47 -4.99
C SER A 37 15.95 -6.48 -4.96
N LEU A 38 16.57 -5.45 -5.54
CA LEU A 38 18.01 -5.24 -5.52
C LEU A 38 18.50 -4.65 -4.18
N GLU A 39 17.79 -3.65 -3.65
CA GLU A 39 18.08 -3.09 -2.32
C GLU A 39 17.90 -4.15 -1.23
N LEU A 40 16.84 -4.96 -1.30
CA LEU A 40 16.62 -6.08 -0.38
C LEU A 40 17.72 -7.14 -0.49
N SER A 41 18.17 -7.45 -1.71
CA SER A 41 19.29 -8.36 -1.95
C SER A 41 20.58 -7.83 -1.30
N ARG A 42 20.89 -6.54 -1.47
CA ARG A 42 22.07 -5.90 -0.85
C ARG A 42 21.97 -5.87 0.68
N ALA A 43 20.81 -5.48 1.21
CA ALA A 43 20.56 -5.41 2.65
C ALA A 43 20.68 -6.79 3.33
N LEU A 44 20.09 -7.83 2.72
CA LEU A 44 20.19 -9.20 3.23
C LEU A 44 21.61 -9.76 3.13
N THR A 45 22.33 -9.43 2.05
CA THR A 45 23.74 -9.81 1.90
C THR A 45 24.60 -9.16 2.97
N ALA A 46 24.39 -7.87 3.25
CA ALA A 46 25.11 -7.15 4.32
C ALA A 46 24.77 -7.68 5.72
N ALA A 47 23.51 -8.01 5.99
CA ALA A 47 23.05 -8.43 7.32
C ALA A 47 23.38 -9.89 7.66
N ARG A 48 23.37 -10.79 6.66
CA ARG A 48 23.55 -12.24 6.88
C ARG A 48 24.83 -12.79 6.26
N ASN A 49 25.60 -11.97 5.58
CA ASN A 49 26.81 -12.36 4.85
C ASN A 49 26.58 -13.50 3.83
N ILE A 50 25.36 -13.59 3.29
CA ILE A 50 24.95 -14.57 2.29
C ILE A 50 24.65 -13.81 1.01
N THR A 51 25.38 -14.12 -0.07
CA THR A 51 25.15 -13.49 -1.38
C THR A 51 23.85 -14.02 -1.98
N ILE A 52 22.80 -13.21 -1.95
CA ILE A 52 21.49 -13.58 -2.49
C ILE A 52 21.20 -12.74 -3.72
N SER A 53 20.86 -13.37 -4.84
CA SER A 53 20.47 -12.64 -6.05
C SER A 53 19.10 -11.95 -5.90
N ALA A 54 18.91 -10.80 -6.55
CA ALA A 54 17.61 -10.12 -6.60
C ALA A 54 16.49 -11.01 -7.18
N ARG A 55 16.83 -11.99 -8.03
CA ARG A 55 15.89 -12.99 -8.56
C ARG A 55 15.38 -13.93 -7.48
N THR A 56 16.26 -14.36 -6.57
CA THR A 56 15.89 -15.19 -5.42
C THR A 56 14.95 -14.43 -4.49
N VAL A 57 15.26 -13.15 -4.22
CA VAL A 57 14.38 -12.27 -3.43
C VAL A 57 12.99 -12.18 -4.07
N ARG A 58 12.91 -11.92 -5.37
CA ARG A 58 11.62 -11.84 -6.09
C ARG A 58 10.83 -13.14 -6.04
N LYS A 59 11.49 -14.30 -6.18
CA LYS A 59 10.82 -15.61 -6.09
C LYS A 59 10.18 -15.81 -4.72
N ARG A 60 10.91 -15.51 -3.64
CA ARG A 60 10.41 -15.64 -2.27
C ARG A 60 9.26 -14.69 -1.96
N LEU A 61 9.31 -13.46 -2.50
CA LEU A 61 8.20 -12.51 -2.38
C LEU A 61 6.94 -13.03 -3.11
N ASN A 62 7.09 -13.61 -4.30
CA ASN A 62 5.96 -14.19 -5.04
C ASN A 62 5.37 -15.45 -4.36
N GLU A 63 6.22 -16.31 -3.77
CA GLU A 63 5.77 -17.48 -2.99
C GLU A 63 4.96 -17.07 -1.74
N GLY A 64 5.23 -15.87 -1.20
CA GLY A 64 4.48 -15.27 -0.10
C GLY A 64 3.26 -14.44 -0.53
N GLU A 65 2.79 -14.59 -1.77
CA GLU A 65 1.63 -13.86 -2.33
C GLU A 65 1.79 -12.32 -2.30
N LEU A 66 3.02 -11.80 -2.36
CA LEU A 66 3.30 -10.35 -2.37
C LEU A 66 3.56 -9.81 -3.77
N ASP A 67 2.92 -8.67 -4.05
CA ASP A 67 2.72 -8.16 -5.39
C ASP A 67 3.31 -6.74 -5.57
N SER A 68 4.24 -6.59 -6.53
CA SER A 68 5.17 -5.44 -6.67
C SER A 68 4.60 -4.06 -7.09
N ARG A 69 4.04 -3.18 -6.23
CA ARG A 69 3.31 -1.93 -6.66
C ARG A 69 4.22 -0.72 -6.93
N ARG A 70 3.75 0.26 -7.72
CA ARG A 70 4.42 1.56 -7.86
C ARG A 70 4.01 2.48 -6.71
N PRO A 71 4.96 3.21 -6.09
CA PRO A 71 4.60 4.23 -5.13
C PRO A 71 3.74 5.29 -5.81
N ALA A 72 2.70 5.74 -5.11
CA ALA A 72 1.87 6.83 -5.59
C ALA A 72 2.73 8.10 -5.72
N ILE A 73 2.72 8.71 -6.90
CA ILE A 73 3.32 10.03 -7.10
C ILE A 73 2.27 11.05 -6.70
N ALA A 74 2.40 11.61 -5.50
CA ALA A 74 1.55 12.72 -5.08
C ALA A 74 1.99 14.00 -5.82
N THR A 75 1.04 14.73 -6.39
CA THR A 75 1.31 16.06 -6.95
C THR A 75 1.76 16.99 -5.82
N LEU A 76 2.85 17.74 -6.06
CA LEU A 76 3.37 18.68 -5.07
C LEU A 76 2.43 19.89 -4.98
N LEU A 77 1.80 20.09 -3.82
CA LEU A 77 0.98 21.26 -3.55
C LEU A 77 1.87 22.48 -3.37
N THR A 78 1.69 23.50 -4.23
CA THR A 78 2.33 24.80 -4.06
C THR A 78 1.82 25.49 -2.80
N ARG A 79 2.55 26.51 -2.33
CA ARG A 79 2.13 27.32 -1.17
C ARG A 79 0.75 27.95 -1.40
N GLU A 80 0.49 28.43 -2.61
CA GLU A 80 -0.78 29.05 -2.99
C GLU A 80 -1.93 28.03 -2.90
N HIS A 81 -1.76 26.83 -3.45
CA HIS A 81 -2.76 25.76 -3.34
C HIS A 81 -3.08 25.45 -1.88
N ARG A 82 -2.08 25.39 -1.00
CA ARG A 82 -2.29 25.12 0.42
C ARG A 82 -3.12 26.22 1.10
N VAL A 83 -2.85 27.48 0.79
CA VAL A 83 -3.61 28.61 1.34
C VAL A 83 -5.06 28.57 0.86
N THR A 84 -5.29 28.37 -0.44
CA THR A 84 -6.64 28.29 -1.02
C THR A 84 -7.42 27.11 -0.43
N ARG A 85 -6.80 25.93 -0.34
CA ARG A 85 -7.42 24.74 0.27
C ARG A 85 -7.77 24.95 1.73
N LEU A 86 -6.88 25.59 2.51
CA LEU A 86 -7.13 25.86 3.91
C LEU A 86 -8.27 26.86 4.11
N ARG A 87 -8.33 27.89 3.26
CA ARG A 87 -9.43 28.86 3.27
C ARG A 87 -10.77 28.18 2.99
N PHE A 88 -10.84 27.44 1.88
CA PHE A 88 -12.03 26.69 1.51
C PHE A 88 -12.50 25.76 2.64
N ALA A 89 -11.57 24.98 3.21
CA ALA A 89 -11.92 24.06 4.28
C ALA A 89 -12.46 24.76 5.53
N ARG A 90 -11.93 25.94 5.90
CA ARG A 90 -12.44 26.72 7.04
C ARG A 90 -13.81 27.31 6.80
N GLU A 91 -14.09 27.75 5.59
CA GLU A 91 -15.39 28.32 5.21
C GLU A 91 -16.49 27.26 5.23
N HIS A 92 -16.16 26.00 4.91
CA HIS A 92 -17.13 24.93 4.70
C HIS A 92 -17.10 23.85 5.79
N VAL A 93 -16.26 23.96 6.84
CA VAL A 93 -16.17 22.93 7.90
C VAL A 93 -17.46 22.77 8.70
N ASN A 94 -18.22 23.86 8.87
CA ASN A 94 -19.46 23.89 9.64
C ASN A 94 -20.71 23.71 8.76
N TRP A 95 -20.56 23.42 7.47
CA TRP A 95 -21.70 23.11 6.60
C TRP A 95 -22.39 21.83 7.06
N ALA A 96 -23.73 21.85 7.02
CA ALA A 96 -24.52 20.67 7.28
C ALA A 96 -24.39 19.68 6.11
N ILE A 97 -24.68 18.40 6.35
CA ILE A 97 -24.68 17.39 5.30
C ILE A 97 -25.66 17.75 4.17
N ASP A 98 -26.79 18.37 4.49
CA ASP A 98 -27.77 18.78 3.49
C ASP A 98 -27.28 19.93 2.59
N ASP A 99 -26.32 20.73 3.05
CA ASP A 99 -25.63 21.71 2.19
C ASP A 99 -24.71 20.97 1.20
N TRP A 100 -23.99 19.95 1.67
CA TRP A 100 -23.12 19.12 0.81
C TRP A 100 -23.90 18.32 -0.23
N LYS A 101 -25.11 17.85 0.10
CA LYS A 101 -26.00 17.15 -0.85
C LYS A 101 -26.45 18.02 -2.02
N GLN A 102 -26.44 19.34 -1.86
CA GLN A 102 -26.80 20.29 -2.92
C GLN A 102 -25.63 20.61 -3.85
N VAL A 103 -24.42 20.16 -3.53
CA VAL A 103 -23.23 20.42 -4.36
C VAL A 103 -23.15 19.40 -5.50
N LEU A 104 -23.13 19.91 -6.73
CA LEU A 104 -22.83 19.11 -7.91
C LEU A 104 -21.31 19.06 -8.14
N PHE A 105 -20.71 17.89 -7.96
CA PHE A 105 -19.30 17.65 -8.26
C PHE A 105 -19.14 17.21 -9.71
N SER A 106 -18.22 17.86 -10.44
CA SER A 106 -17.84 17.49 -11.80
C SER A 106 -16.32 17.42 -11.93
N ASP A 107 -15.84 16.45 -12.71
CA ASP A 107 -14.44 16.28 -13.06
C ASP A 107 -14.34 15.53 -14.40
N GLU A 108 -13.20 15.65 -15.07
CA GLU A 108 -12.89 14.90 -16.30
C GLU A 108 -11.82 13.84 -16.01
N THR A 109 -12.13 12.59 -16.31
CA THR A 109 -11.16 11.48 -16.20
C THR A 109 -10.93 10.80 -17.54
N ARG A 110 -9.69 10.32 -17.75
CA ARG A 110 -9.32 9.56 -18.94
C ARG A 110 -9.29 8.07 -18.63
N VAL A 111 -10.22 7.31 -19.22
CA VAL A 111 -10.22 5.85 -19.19
C VAL A 111 -9.52 5.32 -20.44
N ASN A 112 -8.52 4.45 -20.27
CA ASN A 112 -7.68 3.97 -21.36
C ASN A 112 -7.86 2.46 -21.59
N LEU A 113 -8.01 2.03 -22.85
CA LEU A 113 -8.08 0.62 -23.24
C LEU A 113 -6.78 -0.14 -22.94
N LYS A 114 -5.64 0.54 -23.13
CA LYS A 114 -4.30 0.04 -22.81
C LYS A 114 -3.56 1.17 -22.10
N SER A 115 -2.85 0.86 -21.02
CA SER A 115 -2.05 1.88 -20.33
C SER A 115 -1.03 2.50 -21.29
N PRO A 116 -1.04 3.83 -21.50
CA PRO A 116 -0.10 4.51 -22.41
C PRO A 116 1.34 4.44 -21.90
N ASP A 117 1.50 4.24 -20.60
CA ASP A 117 2.79 4.07 -19.96
C ASP A 117 3.30 2.62 -20.12
N ARG A 118 4.51 2.43 -20.68
CA ARG A 118 5.29 1.17 -20.67
C ARG A 118 5.74 0.73 -19.26
N ARG A 119 5.00 1.13 -18.24
CA ARG A 119 5.33 1.03 -16.83
C ARG A 119 4.85 -0.32 -16.30
N GLN A 120 5.79 -1.15 -15.86
CA GLN A 120 5.59 -2.51 -15.34
C GLN A 120 4.39 -2.67 -14.39
N GLN A 121 3.64 -3.74 -14.68
CA GLN A 121 2.47 -4.24 -13.99
C GLN A 121 2.75 -4.71 -12.57
N VAL A 122 1.67 -4.70 -11.81
CA VAL A 122 1.60 -5.11 -10.44
C VAL A 122 0.21 -5.70 -10.18
N TRP A 123 0.04 -6.53 -9.17
CA TRP A 123 -1.04 -7.45 -8.96
C TRP A 123 -2.10 -7.02 -7.90
N ARG A 124 -3.37 -7.24 -8.28
CA ARG A 124 -4.66 -7.03 -7.57
C ARG A 124 -5.64 -8.02 -8.24
N ARG A 125 -6.80 -8.27 -7.63
CA ARG A 125 -7.83 -9.21 -8.09
C ARG A 125 -8.32 -8.92 -9.53
N ARG A 126 -8.48 -9.98 -10.32
CA ARG A 126 -8.85 -9.98 -11.75
C ARG A 126 -10.33 -9.56 -11.93
N HIS A 127 -10.62 -8.52 -12.71
CA HIS A 127 -11.98 -8.23 -13.20
C HIS A 127 -12.36 -9.22 -14.32
N ILE A 128 -13.65 -9.53 -14.44
CA ILE A 128 -14.19 -10.71 -15.14
C ILE A 128 -14.00 -10.69 -16.67
N SER A 129 -13.83 -9.54 -17.32
CA SER A 129 -13.17 -9.47 -18.63
C SER A 129 -12.63 -8.06 -18.83
N ALA A 130 -11.42 -7.96 -19.40
CA ALA A 130 -10.88 -6.67 -19.80
C ALA A 130 -11.44 -6.33 -21.18
N PRO A 131 -11.95 -5.11 -21.41
CA PRO A 131 -12.44 -4.70 -22.73
C PRO A 131 -11.31 -4.78 -23.76
N MET A 132 -11.58 -5.35 -24.93
CA MET A 132 -10.58 -5.59 -25.97
C MET A 132 -10.54 -4.49 -27.04
N ASN A 133 -11.61 -3.71 -27.17
CA ASN A 133 -11.74 -2.60 -28.10
C ASN A 133 -12.45 -1.39 -27.44
N LEU A 134 -12.43 -0.24 -28.11
CA LEU A 134 -13.01 1.00 -27.59
C LEU A 134 -14.52 0.90 -27.33
N ARG A 135 -15.26 0.18 -28.17
CA ARG A 135 -16.71 0.01 -28.01
C ARG A 135 -17.04 -0.79 -26.75
N GLU A 136 -16.33 -1.89 -26.51
CA GLU A 136 -16.48 -2.67 -25.28
C GLU A 136 -16.10 -1.84 -24.05
N LEU A 137 -15.03 -1.03 -24.15
CA LEU A 137 -14.63 -0.16 -23.05
C LEU A 137 -15.72 0.86 -22.72
N GLU A 138 -16.29 1.52 -23.73
CA GLU A 138 -17.41 2.45 -23.58
C GLU A 138 -18.61 1.79 -22.93
N GLN A 139 -19.01 0.60 -23.41
CA GLN A 139 -20.12 -0.16 -22.84
C GLN A 139 -19.89 -0.55 -21.38
N VAL A 140 -18.70 -1.03 -21.05
CA VAL A 140 -18.35 -1.40 -19.66
C VAL A 140 -18.38 -0.16 -18.77
N VAL A 141 -17.79 0.96 -19.20
CA VAL A 141 -17.79 2.20 -18.40
C VAL A 141 -19.20 2.70 -18.16
N LEU A 142 -20.05 2.73 -19.18
CA LEU A 142 -21.46 3.13 -19.04
C LEU A 142 -22.23 2.17 -18.14
N ALA A 143 -22.05 0.85 -18.31
CA ALA A 143 -22.71 -0.14 -17.48
C ALA A 143 -22.29 -0.04 -16.01
N GLU A 144 -21.00 0.08 -15.73
CA GLU A 144 -20.49 0.26 -14.36
C GLU A 144 -20.98 1.59 -13.77
N TRP A 145 -21.05 2.66 -14.57
CA TRP A 145 -21.57 3.97 -14.15
C TRP A 145 -23.04 3.90 -13.68
N GLU A 146 -23.90 3.24 -14.45
CA GLU A 146 -25.32 3.06 -14.09
C GLU A 146 -25.50 2.14 -12.87
N ASN A 147 -24.53 1.25 -12.61
CA ASN A 147 -24.57 0.32 -11.49
C ASN A 147 -23.90 0.84 -10.21
N ILE A 148 -23.42 2.09 -10.18
CA ILE A 148 -22.87 2.69 -8.95
C ILE A 148 -23.99 2.81 -7.91
N PRO A 149 -23.91 2.11 -6.76
CA PRO A 149 -24.96 2.20 -5.75
C PRO A 149 -25.05 3.61 -5.19
N GLN A 150 -26.27 4.12 -5.01
CA GLN A 150 -26.50 5.45 -4.40
C GLN A 150 -25.88 5.58 -3.01
N GLU A 151 -25.80 4.47 -2.25
CA GLU A 151 -25.07 4.43 -0.98
C GLU A 151 -23.60 4.83 -1.11
N THR A 152 -22.94 4.48 -2.22
CA THR A 152 -21.56 4.90 -2.48
C THR A 152 -21.46 6.43 -2.58
N ILE A 153 -22.41 7.05 -3.30
CA ILE A 153 -22.47 8.51 -3.47
C ILE A 153 -22.77 9.19 -2.12
N HIS A 154 -23.76 8.68 -1.37
CA HIS A 154 -24.07 9.19 -0.03
C HIS A 154 -22.87 9.09 0.91
N ASN A 155 -22.18 7.95 0.97
CA ASN A 155 -20.99 7.78 1.79
C ASN A 155 -19.86 8.76 1.40
N LEU A 156 -19.73 9.11 0.12
CA LEU A 156 -18.78 10.13 -0.32
C LEU A 156 -19.17 11.52 0.20
N ILE A 157 -20.45 11.90 0.08
CA ILE A 157 -20.99 13.17 0.57
C ILE A 157 -20.88 13.27 2.11
N ASP A 158 -21.30 12.22 2.82
CA ASP A 158 -21.28 12.16 4.29
C ASP A 158 -19.86 12.26 4.86
N SER A 159 -18.85 11.87 4.06
CA SER A 159 -17.45 12.00 4.45
C SER A 159 -16.88 13.42 4.31
N MET A 160 -17.59 14.35 3.65
CA MET A 160 -17.06 15.69 3.32
C MET A 160 -16.61 16.50 4.53
N PRO A 161 -17.36 16.56 5.66
CA PRO A 161 -16.89 17.27 6.86
C PRO A 161 -15.54 16.73 7.36
N THR A 162 -15.39 15.41 7.43
CA THR A 162 -14.12 14.77 7.84
C THR A 162 -12.98 15.08 6.87
N ARG A 163 -13.25 15.22 5.56
CA ARG A 163 -12.25 15.66 4.58
C ARG A 163 -11.83 17.11 4.83
N MET A 164 -12.77 18.01 5.11
CA MET A 164 -12.48 19.41 5.43
C MET A 164 -11.62 19.52 6.71
N GLU A 165 -11.99 18.81 7.78
CA GLU A 165 -11.19 18.73 9.01
C GLU A 165 -9.78 18.20 8.76
N ALA A 166 -9.65 17.16 7.92
CA ALA A 166 -8.36 16.62 7.56
C ALA A 166 -7.47 17.68 6.88
N VAL A 167 -8.03 18.47 5.96
CA VAL A 167 -7.33 19.59 5.29
C VAL A 167 -6.91 20.67 6.29
N ILE A 168 -7.78 21.03 7.24
CA ILE A 168 -7.48 22.01 8.29
C ILE A 168 -6.32 21.52 9.17
N ARG A 169 -6.38 20.26 9.61
CA ARG A 169 -5.35 19.63 10.46
C ARG A 169 -3.96 19.66 9.80
N VAL A 170 -3.89 19.44 8.49
CA VAL A 170 -2.63 19.50 7.72
C VAL A 170 -2.31 20.88 7.15
N ARG A 171 -3.05 21.93 7.56
CA ARG A 171 -2.89 23.33 7.12
C ARG A 171 -2.85 23.45 5.59
N GLY A 172 -3.83 22.85 4.91
CA GLY A 172 -3.97 22.89 3.46
C GLY A 172 -3.06 21.92 2.68
N GLY A 173 -2.21 21.16 3.37
CA GLY A 173 -1.36 20.12 2.79
C GLY A 173 -2.12 18.90 2.25
N SER A 174 -1.36 17.90 1.81
CA SER A 174 -1.91 16.66 1.23
C SER A 174 -2.62 15.82 2.29
N THR A 175 -3.76 15.28 1.91
CA THR A 175 -4.58 14.37 2.72
C THR A 175 -4.49 12.94 2.17
N ARG A 176 -5.06 11.97 2.91
CA ARG A 176 -5.25 10.60 2.40
C ARG A 176 -6.36 10.51 1.33
N TYR A 177 -7.26 11.48 1.36
CA TYR A 177 -8.30 11.73 0.37
C TYR A 177 -7.71 12.54 -0.78
#